data_AF-A0A0A1CSU0-F1
#
_entry.id   AF-A0A0A1CSU0-F1
#
_cell.length_a   1.000
_cell.length_b   1.000
_cell.length_c   1.000
_cell.angle_alpha   90.00
_cell.angle_beta   90.00
_cell.angle_gamma   90.00
#
_symmetry.space_group_name_H-M   'P 1'
#
loop_
_entity.id
_entity.type
_entity.pdbx_description
1 polymer ?
#
loop_
_entity_poly.entity_id
_entity_poly.type
_entity_poly.pdbx_seq_one_letter_code
_entity_poly.pdbx_strand_id
1 'polypeptide(L)'
;MRQGPMPLTDAERDLRRYDLSCSMDDLLGSSSPAETFAIASDVFRQTAELLLLRHQKWLGNGKWAVRRLEQLTNDESALGLLAWAASIDHDSQKLAVIARDVLDQNGGYAMEGFLRGTR
;
A
#
# COMPACT_ATOMS: atom_id res chain seq x y z
N MET A 1 -4.74 -16.95 -19.25
CA MET A 1 -5.32 -16.80 -17.89
C MET A 1 -5.79 -15.36 -17.76
N ARG A 2 -7.10 -15.11 -17.72
CA ARG A 2 -7.69 -13.82 -18.13
C ARG A 2 -8.64 -13.18 -17.11
N GLN A 3 -8.59 -13.58 -15.84
CA GLN A 3 -9.37 -12.92 -14.78
C GLN A 3 -8.46 -12.73 -13.56
N GLY A 4 -8.63 -11.57 -12.90
CA GLY A 4 -7.97 -11.23 -11.65
C GLY A 4 -8.52 -12.03 -10.45
N PRO A 5 -8.03 -11.77 -9.23
CA PRO A 5 -8.66 -12.30 -8.03
C PRO A 5 -10.10 -11.76 -7.89
N MET A 6 -10.90 -12.46 -7.07
CA MET A 6 -12.16 -11.91 -6.60
C MET A 6 -11.90 -10.59 -5.84
N PRO A 7 -12.85 -9.64 -5.85
CA PRO A 7 -12.76 -8.45 -5.01
C PRO A 7 -12.58 -8.85 -3.54
N LEU A 8 -11.85 -8.02 -2.79
CA LEU A 8 -11.74 -8.18 -1.34
C LEU A 8 -13.12 -8.12 -0.70
N THR A 9 -13.34 -8.99 0.27
CA THR A 9 -14.40 -8.79 1.26
C THR A 9 -14.12 -7.51 2.06
N ASP A 10 -15.16 -6.93 2.66
CA ASP A 10 -14.98 -5.72 3.46
C ASP A 10 -14.02 -5.97 4.63
N ALA A 11 -14.12 -7.12 5.30
CA ALA A 11 -13.21 -7.51 6.38
C ALA A 11 -11.74 -7.61 5.94
N GLU A 12 -11.46 -8.15 4.75
CA GLU A 12 -10.09 -8.22 4.22
C GLU A 12 -9.57 -6.83 3.84
N ARG A 13 -10.42 -5.99 3.23
CA ARG A 13 -10.07 -4.61 2.89
C ARG A 13 -9.73 -3.84 4.16
N ASP A 14 -10.58 -3.96 5.17
CA ASP A 14 -10.43 -3.29 6.45
C ASP A 14 -9.17 -3.70 7.20
N LEU A 15 -8.85 -4.99 7.23
CA LEU A 15 -7.60 -5.48 7.81
C LEU A 15 -6.38 -4.87 7.12
N ARG A 16 -6.36 -4.86 5.79
CA ARG A 16 -5.24 -4.28 5.02
C ARG A 16 -5.11 -2.77 5.22
N ARG A 17 -6.24 -2.05 5.36
CA ARG A 17 -6.22 -0.63 5.67
C ARG A 17 -5.66 -0.36 7.05
N TYR A 18 -6.05 -1.16 8.03
CA TYR A 18 -5.52 -1.07 9.39
C TYR A 18 -4.01 -1.29 9.42
N ASP A 19 -3.54 -2.40 8.84
CA ASP A 19 -2.11 -2.73 8.83
C ASP A 19 -1.27 -1.64 8.13
N LEU A 20 -1.75 -1.12 6.99
CA LEU A 20 -1.09 -0.03 6.27
C LEU A 20 -1.11 1.28 7.07
N SER A 21 -2.20 1.59 7.77
CA SER A 21 -2.30 2.78 8.63
C SER A 21 -1.27 2.72 9.76
N CYS A 22 -1.18 1.59 10.48
CA CYS A 22 -0.17 1.41 11.52
C CYS A 22 1.26 1.56 10.97
N SER A 23 1.53 0.95 9.82
CA SER A 23 2.87 1.03 9.20
C SER A 23 3.22 2.45 8.73
N MET A 24 2.22 3.26 8.37
CA MET A 24 2.41 4.68 8.09
C MET A 24 2.74 5.49 9.34
N ASP A 25 2.07 5.23 10.46
CA ASP A 25 2.38 5.89 11.73
C ASP A 25 3.82 5.57 12.17
N ASP A 26 4.24 4.30 12.04
CA ASP A 26 5.62 3.89 12.31
C ASP A 26 6.62 4.58 11.36
N LEU A 27 6.29 4.68 10.06
CA LEU A 27 7.15 5.31 9.06
C LEU A 27 7.40 6.79 9.39
N LEU A 28 6.35 7.50 9.78
CA LEU A 28 6.40 8.93 10.10
C LEU A 28 7.01 9.19 11.49
N GLY A 29 6.94 8.23 12.40
CA GLY A 29 7.53 8.29 13.74
C GLY A 29 8.98 7.84 13.83
N SER A 30 9.51 7.14 12.83
CA SER A 30 10.88 6.61 12.85
C SER A 30 11.95 7.70 12.77
N SER A 31 12.96 7.61 13.65
CA SER A 31 14.17 8.43 13.60
C SER A 31 15.42 7.65 13.19
N SER A 32 15.33 6.33 13.02
CA SER A 32 16.45 5.46 12.66
C SER A 32 16.45 5.20 11.16
N PRO A 33 17.54 5.52 10.42
CA PRO A 33 17.58 5.27 8.98
C PRO A 33 17.37 3.80 8.60
N ALA A 34 17.83 2.87 9.43
CA ALA A 34 17.65 1.44 9.18
C ALA A 34 16.19 0.99 9.38
N GLU A 35 15.52 1.52 10.41
CA GLU A 35 14.09 1.27 10.64
C GLU A 35 13.25 1.89 9.53
N THR A 36 13.53 3.15 9.18
CA THR A 36 12.85 3.86 8.09
C THR A 36 12.96 3.09 6.77
N PHE A 37 14.12 2.53 6.44
CA PHE A 37 14.29 1.70 5.24
C PHE A 37 13.39 0.45 5.28
N ALA A 38 13.40 -0.28 6.40
CA ALA A 38 12.61 -1.50 6.55
C ALA A 38 11.10 -1.19 6.48
N ILE A 39 10.64 -0.17 7.20
CA ILE A 39 9.24 0.24 7.25
C ILE A 39 8.80 0.78 5.87
N ALA A 40 9.61 1.61 5.21
CA ALA A 40 9.27 2.14 3.89
C ALA A 40 9.12 1.03 2.84
N SER A 41 9.97 0.00 2.90
CA SER A 41 9.83 -1.17 2.03
C SER A 41 8.50 -1.90 2.27
N ASP A 42 8.08 -2.01 3.53
CA ASP A 42 6.83 -2.67 3.88
C ASP A 42 5.59 -1.83 3.52
N VAL A 43 5.62 -0.52 3.79
CA VAL A 43 4.58 0.44 3.37
C VAL A 43 4.41 0.43 1.85
N PHE A 44 5.51 0.45 1.09
CA PHE A 44 5.47 0.31 -0.37
C PHE A 44 4.74 -0.97 -0.79
N ARG A 45 5.11 -2.11 -0.19
CA ARG A 45 4.52 -3.41 -0.50
C ARG A 45 3.02 -3.41 -0.18
N GLN A 46 2.63 -3.01 1.02
CA GLN A 46 1.23 -2.98 1.45
C GLN A 46 0.38 -2.04 0.59
N THR A 47 0.91 -0.85 0.25
CA THR A 47 0.24 0.11 -0.63
C THR A 47 0.04 -0.47 -2.03
N ALA A 48 1.08 -1.08 -2.60
CA ALA A 48 1.01 -1.72 -3.91
C ALA A 48 -0.01 -2.87 -3.92
N GLU A 49 -0.02 -3.72 -2.90
CA GLU A 49 -0.96 -4.83 -2.79
C GLU A 49 -2.41 -4.33 -2.70
N LEU A 50 -2.69 -3.33 -1.84
CA LEU A 50 -4.03 -2.79 -1.67
C LEU A 50 -4.54 -2.15 -2.96
N LEU A 51 -3.68 -1.38 -3.66
CA LEU A 51 -4.00 -0.80 -4.96
C LEU A 51 -4.27 -1.86 -6.03
N LEU A 52 -3.42 -2.88 -6.12
CA LEU A 52 -3.59 -3.97 -7.09
C LEU A 52 -4.89 -4.74 -6.86
N LEU A 53 -5.21 -5.06 -5.61
CA LEU A 53 -6.44 -5.77 -5.26
C LEU A 53 -7.69 -4.93 -5.55
N ARG A 54 -7.63 -3.61 -5.31
CA ARG A 54 -8.70 -2.69 -5.72
C ARG A 54 -8.96 -2.75 -7.24
N HIS A 55 -7.90 -2.87 -8.04
CA HIS A 55 -7.98 -3.05 -9.50
C HIS A 55 -8.21 -4.50 -9.94
N GLN A 56 -8.50 -5.41 -8.99
CA GLN A 56 -8.62 -6.85 -9.22
C GLN A 56 -7.44 -7.39 -10.04
N LYS A 57 -6.22 -7.01 -9.66
CA LYS A 57 -4.98 -7.53 -10.23
C LYS A 57 -4.38 -8.54 -9.26
N TRP A 58 -3.77 -9.58 -9.83
CA TRP A 58 -3.00 -10.53 -9.05
C TRP A 58 -1.82 -9.83 -8.38
N LEU A 59 -1.62 -10.14 -7.10
CA LEU A 59 -0.42 -9.75 -6.37
C LEU A 59 0.83 -10.37 -7.00
N GLY A 60 1.99 -9.85 -6.61
CA GLY A 60 3.28 -10.41 -7.00
C GLY A 60 4.35 -10.04 -5.99
N ASN A 61 5.29 -10.94 -5.76
CA ASN A 61 6.40 -10.72 -4.83
C ASN A 61 7.63 -10.16 -5.57
N GLY A 62 8.42 -9.34 -4.87
CA GLY A 62 9.63 -8.72 -5.41
C GLY A 62 9.37 -7.99 -6.73
N LYS A 63 10.14 -8.32 -7.78
CA LYS A 63 10.00 -7.69 -9.10
C LYS A 63 8.61 -7.81 -9.73
N TRP A 64 7.80 -8.78 -9.30
CA TRP A 64 6.45 -8.94 -9.83
C TRP A 64 5.46 -7.92 -9.24
N ALA A 65 5.69 -7.37 -8.05
CA ALA A 65 4.89 -6.25 -7.55
C ALA A 65 5.02 -5.04 -8.50
N VAL A 66 6.26 -4.68 -8.83
CA VAL A 66 6.61 -3.58 -9.76
C VAL A 66 5.96 -3.80 -11.13
N ARG A 67 6.15 -4.98 -11.73
CA ARG A 67 5.58 -5.31 -13.05
C ARG A 67 4.05 -5.30 -13.09
N ARG A 68 3.40 -5.47 -11.94
CA ARG A 68 1.94 -5.39 -11.84
C ARG A 68 1.49 -3.94 -11.74
N LEU A 69 2.21 -3.10 -11.00
CA LEU A 69 1.99 -1.65 -10.97
C LEU A 69 2.18 -1.03 -12.36
N GLU A 70 3.19 -1.46 -13.12
CA GLU A 70 3.43 -1.02 -14.51
C GLU A 70 2.25 -1.31 -15.46
N GLN A 71 1.34 -2.23 -15.10
CA GLN A 71 0.13 -2.52 -15.88
C GLN A 71 -1.01 -1.53 -15.62
N LEU A 72 -0.90 -0.67 -14.59
CA LEU A 72 -1.86 0.36 -14.23
C LEU A 72 -1.43 1.72 -14.79
N THR A 73 -1.31 1.83 -16.12
CA THR A 73 -0.65 2.96 -16.80
C THR A 73 -1.31 4.33 -16.60
N ASN A 74 -2.57 4.38 -16.17
CA ASN A 74 -3.33 5.62 -15.95
C ASN A 74 -3.70 5.82 -14.47
N ASP A 75 -3.09 5.05 -13.56
CA ASP A 75 -3.33 5.16 -12.13
C ASP A 75 -2.21 6.00 -11.47
N GLU A 76 -2.56 7.19 -11.01
CA GLU A 76 -1.59 8.14 -10.43
C GLU A 76 -0.89 7.56 -9.20
N SER A 77 -1.57 6.77 -8.37
CA SER A 77 -0.96 6.13 -7.21
C SER A 77 0.05 5.06 -7.63
N ALA A 78 -0.23 4.28 -8.68
CA ALA A 78 0.71 3.31 -9.23
C ALA A 78 1.95 4.00 -9.82
N LEU A 79 1.74 5.07 -10.59
CA LEU A 79 2.82 5.88 -11.16
C LEU A 79 3.68 6.52 -10.06
N GLY A 80 3.05 7.06 -9.02
CA GLY A 80 3.71 7.62 -7.84
C GLY A 80 4.55 6.59 -7.09
N LEU A 81 4.03 5.38 -6.85
CA LEU A 81 4.77 4.29 -6.22
C LEU A 81 6.00 3.88 -7.04
N LEU A 82 5.87 3.76 -8.36
CA LEU A 82 6.97 3.41 -9.25
C LEU A 82 8.04 4.51 -9.25
N ALA A 83 7.64 5.78 -9.31
CA ALA A 83 8.54 6.93 -9.24
C ALA A 83 9.27 6.99 -7.89
N TRP A 84 8.57 6.76 -6.78
CA TRP A 84 9.17 6.69 -5.45
C TRP A 84 10.18 5.53 -5.33
N ALA A 85 9.84 4.35 -5.85
CA ALA A 85 10.74 3.19 -5.81
C ALA A 85 12.00 3.38 -6.68
N ALA A 86 11.93 4.22 -7.72
CA ALA A 86 13.07 4.59 -8.55
C ALA A 86 13.85 5.81 -8.04
N SER A 87 13.35 6.51 -7.02
CA SER A 87 13.99 7.69 -6.45
C SER A 87 15.23 7.31 -5.62
N ILE A 88 16.19 8.24 -5.53
CA ILE A 88 17.43 8.02 -4.75
C ILE A 88 17.19 8.26 -3.26
N ASP A 89 16.31 9.21 -2.93
CA ASP A 89 16.05 9.67 -1.58
C ASP A 89 15.03 8.79 -0.83
N HIS A 90 14.19 8.03 -1.54
CA HIS A 90 13.12 7.21 -0.96
C HIS A 90 12.33 7.96 0.12
N ASP A 91 11.97 9.21 -0.19
CA ASP A 91 11.35 10.15 0.74
C ASP A 91 10.10 9.56 1.39
N SER A 92 10.15 9.40 2.72
CA SER A 92 9.08 8.80 3.52
C SER A 92 7.79 9.62 3.49
N GLN A 93 7.86 10.95 3.37
CA GLN A 93 6.69 11.81 3.27
C GLN A 93 5.98 11.60 1.94
N LYS A 94 6.73 11.48 0.84
CA LYS A 94 6.15 11.17 -0.48
C LYS A 94 5.45 9.81 -0.47
N LEU A 95 6.08 8.79 0.12
CA LEU A 95 5.45 7.47 0.24
C LEU A 95 4.19 7.53 1.11
N ALA A 96 4.22 8.26 2.23
CA ALA A 96 3.07 8.42 3.11
C ALA A 96 1.88 9.12 2.40
N VAL A 97 2.14 10.11 1.54
CA VAL A 97 1.10 10.76 0.72
C VAL A 97 0.48 9.75 -0.24
N ILE A 98 1.29 8.98 -0.97
CA ILE A 98 0.76 7.97 -1.90
C ILE A 98 -0.04 6.88 -1.16
N ALA A 99 0.46 6.43 -0.02
CA ALA A 99 -0.22 5.45 0.83
C ALA A 99 -1.56 5.99 1.36
N ARG A 100 -1.61 7.27 1.75
CA ARG A 100 -2.84 7.96 2.14
C ARG A 100 -3.87 7.95 1.00
N ASP A 101 -3.46 8.32 -0.21
CA ASP A 101 -4.36 8.35 -1.37
C ASP A 101 -4.94 6.96 -1.66
N VAL A 102 -4.13 5.90 -1.54
CA VAL A 102 -4.59 4.51 -1.72
C VAL A 102 -5.53 4.09 -0.59
N LEU A 103 -5.26 4.49 0.66
CA LEU A 103 -6.19 4.25 1.78
C LEU A 103 -7.53 4.94 1.52
N ASP A 104 -7.54 6.20 1.10
CA ASP A 104 -8.75 6.98 0.81
C ASP A 104 -9.59 6.35 -0.31
N GLN A 105 -8.94 5.82 -1.35
CA GLN A 105 -9.58 5.05 -2.41
C GLN A 105 -10.20 3.71 -1.96
N ASN A 106 -9.85 3.24 -0.75
CA ASN A 106 -10.32 1.99 -0.15
C ASN A 106 -11.18 2.21 1.10
N GLY A 107 -11.56 3.46 1.41
CA GLY A 107 -12.44 3.81 2.54
C GLY A 107 -11.78 4.67 3.62
N GLY A 108 -10.54 5.13 3.40
CA GLY A 108 -9.80 6.02 4.29
C GLY A 108 -8.85 5.34 5.26
N TYR A 109 -8.19 6.15 6.06
CA TYR A 109 -7.33 5.71 7.16
C TYR A 109 -8.10 4.94 8.22
N ALA A 110 -7.45 3.95 8.85
CA ALA A 110 -8.00 3.21 9.98
C ALA A 110 -7.16 3.46 11.24
N MET A 111 -7.82 3.73 12.37
CA MET A 111 -7.17 3.97 13.67
C MET A 111 -7.35 2.78 14.62
N GLU A 112 -6.59 2.75 15.71
CA GLU A 112 -6.87 1.86 16.85
C GLU A 112 -8.32 2.06 17.33
N GLY A 113 -9.06 0.95 17.42
CA GLY A 113 -10.53 0.94 17.55
C GLY A 113 -11.23 0.26 16.38
N PHE A 114 -10.49 -0.11 15.32
CA PHE A 114 -10.98 -1.02 14.29
C PHE A 114 -11.31 -2.40 14.90
N LEU A 115 -12.56 -2.59 15.31
CA LEU A 115 -13.06 -3.85 15.83
C LEU A 115 -13.06 -4.88 14.68
N ARG A 116 -12.14 -5.84 14.73
CA ARG A 116 -12.22 -7.04 13.87
C ARG A 116 -13.48 -7.83 14.21
N GLY A 117 -14.56 -7.57 13.49
CA GLY A 117 -15.80 -8.36 13.49
C GLY A 117 -16.53 -8.42 14.83
N THR A 118 -17.81 -8.05 14.86
CA THR A 118 -18.73 -8.52 15.89
C THR A 118 -18.74 -10.05 15.93
N ARG A 119 -18.61 -10.61 17.14
CA ARG A 119 -18.86 -12.03 17.43
C ARG A 119 -20.24 -12.48 16.98
#